data_AF-A0A3B4ZVV1-F1
#
_entry.id   AF-A0A3B4ZVV1-F1
#
_cell.length_a   1.000
_cell.length_b   1.000
_cell.length_c   1.000
_cell.angle_alpha   90.00
_cell.angle_beta   90.00
_cell.angle_gamma   90.00
#
_symmetry.space_group_name_H-M   'P 1'
#
loop_
_entity.id
_entity.type
_entity.pdbx_description
1 polymer ?
#
loop_
_entity_poly.entity_id
_entity_poly.type
_entity_poly.pdbx_seq_one_letter_code
_entity_poly.pdbx_strand_id
1 'polypeptide(L)'
;MHPDKYLPELVAEKNSLDSCFVHAVRLLAEEIEKYEGDELRKDGDTKKYLDIISNKNIKLSERVLIPIQQYPKVRDTAAVHPSPLHLFE
;
A
#
# COMPACT_ATOMS: atom_id res chain seq x y z
N MET A 1 -17.44 -9.81 9.73
CA MET A 1 -16.44 -9.73 10.82
C MET A 1 -16.71 -8.45 11.58
N HIS A 2 -16.94 -8.52 12.90
CA HIS A 2 -17.05 -7.31 13.71
C HIS A 2 -15.62 -6.81 13.99
N PRO A 3 -15.24 -5.60 13.56
CA PRO A 3 -13.86 -5.11 13.68
C PRO A 3 -13.39 -5.10 15.15
N ASP A 4 -14.31 -4.85 16.08
CA ASP A 4 -14.04 -4.83 17.52
C ASP A 4 -13.67 -6.21 18.11
N LYS A 5 -13.95 -7.29 17.38
CA LYS A 5 -13.68 -8.68 17.81
C LYS A 5 -12.44 -9.26 17.15
N TYR A 6 -12.03 -8.71 16.01
CA TYR A 6 -10.99 -9.29 15.18
C TYR A 6 -9.61 -9.33 15.85
N LEU A 7 -9.14 -8.20 16.39
CA LEU A 7 -7.84 -8.16 17.08
C LEU A 7 -7.82 -9.00 18.37
N PRO A 8 -8.84 -8.94 19.25
CA PRO A 8 -8.93 -9.85 20.39
C PRO A 8 -8.90 -11.33 20.02
N GLU A 9 -9.55 -11.72 18.92
CA GLU A 9 -9.57 -13.10 18.42
C GLU A 9 -8.17 -13.55 17.94
N LEU A 10 -7.45 -12.72 17.19
CA LEU A 10 -6.08 -13.02 16.75
C LEU A 10 -5.11 -13.21 17.92
N VAL A 11 -5.21 -12.35 18.95
CA VAL A 11 -4.37 -12.43 20.15
C VAL A 11 -4.69 -13.70 20.94
N ALA A 12 -5.97 -14.03 21.09
CA ALA A 12 -6.40 -15.26 21.74
C ALA A 12 -5.89 -16.51 21.00
N GLU A 13 -6.00 -16.54 19.68
CA GLU A 13 -5.52 -17.64 18.85
C GLU A 13 -4.01 -17.84 19.02
N LYS A 14 -3.21 -16.77 18.85
CA LYS A 14 -1.75 -16.81 19.01
C LYS A 14 -1.32 -17.36 20.37
N ASN A 15 -2.02 -16.98 21.44
CA ASN A 15 -1.70 -17.43 22.81
C ASN A 15 -2.11 -18.88 23.08
N SER A 16 -3.10 -19.40 22.36
CA SER A 16 -3.58 -20.78 22.49
C SER A 16 -2.85 -21.77 21.58
N LEU A 17 -2.20 -21.27 20.53
CA LEU A 17 -1.56 -22.09 19.50
C LEU A 17 -0.25 -22.70 19.99
N ASP A 18 -0.05 -23.99 19.70
CA ASP A 18 1.20 -24.68 20.02
C ASP A 18 2.39 -24.06 19.26
N SER A 19 3.48 -23.83 20.00
CA SER A 19 4.78 -23.36 19.50
C SER A 19 5.36 -24.17 18.33
N CYS A 20 4.93 -25.43 18.13
CA CYS A 20 5.36 -26.22 16.98
C CYS A 20 4.88 -25.66 15.63
N PHE A 21 3.80 -24.87 15.61
CA PHE A 21 3.28 -24.20 14.42
C PHE A 21 4.01 -22.88 14.13
N VAL A 22 5.34 -22.95 13.96
CA VAL A 22 6.22 -21.79 13.82
C VAL A 22 5.78 -20.78 12.75
N HIS A 23 5.22 -21.25 11.63
CA HIS A 23 4.76 -20.38 10.55
C HIS A 23 3.42 -19.71 10.87
N ALA A 24 2.50 -20.42 11.53
CA ALA A 24 1.21 -19.85 11.89
C ALA A 24 1.36 -18.82 13.01
N VAL A 25 2.18 -19.09 14.02
CA VAL A 25 2.52 -18.12 15.08
C VAL A 25 3.15 -16.86 14.49
N ARG A 26 4.06 -17.00 13.50
CA ARG A 26 4.67 -15.86 12.80
C ARG A 26 3.63 -15.05 12.03
N LEU A 27 2.75 -15.70 11.26
CA LEU A 27 1.71 -15.00 10.49
C LEU A 27 0.71 -14.28 11.39
N LEU A 28 0.30 -14.89 12.51
CA LEU A 28 -0.56 -14.25 13.51
C LEU A 28 0.13 -13.04 14.14
N ALA A 29 1.42 -13.14 14.47
CA ALA A 29 2.19 -12.01 15.00
C ALA A 29 2.30 -10.86 13.99
N GLU A 30 2.59 -11.16 12.71
CA GLU A 30 2.65 -10.17 11.63
C GLU A 30 1.28 -9.49 11.41
N GLU A 31 0.18 -10.24 11.51
CA GLU A 31 -1.16 -9.68 11.34
C GLU A 31 -1.56 -8.78 12.52
N ILE A 32 -1.24 -9.17 13.75
CA ILE A 32 -1.44 -8.33 14.95
C ILE A 32 -0.61 -7.04 14.86
N GLU A 33 0.66 -7.13 14.43
CA GLU A 33 1.53 -5.97 14.27
C GLU A 33 1.01 -4.98 13.22
N LYS A 34 0.33 -5.45 12.17
CA LYS A 34 -0.31 -4.54 11.20
C LYS A 34 -1.38 -3.67 11.83
N TYR A 35 -2.10 -4.15 12.85
CA TYR A 35 -3.11 -3.36 13.58
C TYR A 35 -2.47 -2.32 14.51
N GLU A 36 -1.39 -2.68 15.19
CA GLU A 36 -0.66 -1.76 16.09
C GLU A 36 0.16 -0.73 15.29
N GLY A 37 0.74 -1.15 14.16
CA GLY A 37 1.45 -0.31 13.21
C GLY A 37 0.53 0.47 12.26
N ASP A 38 -0.77 0.21 12.25
CA ASP A 38 -1.72 0.94 11.40
C ASP A 38 -1.78 2.41 11.81
N GLU A 39 -1.55 2.78 13.09
CA GLU A 39 -1.39 4.19 13.50
C GLU A 39 -0.22 4.90 12.76
N LEU A 40 0.83 4.16 12.38
CA LEU A 40 1.99 4.66 11.62
C LEU A 40 1.84 4.48 10.10
N ARG A 41 0.91 3.64 9.64
CA ARG A 41 0.68 3.31 8.21
C ARG A 41 -0.70 3.73 7.69
N LYS A 42 -1.46 4.51 8.47
CA LYS A 42 -2.78 5.11 8.16
C LYS A 42 -2.92 5.81 6.80
N ASP A 43 -1.82 6.05 6.10
CA ASP A 43 -1.89 6.59 4.75
C ASP A 43 -2.43 5.59 3.70
N GLY A 44 -2.50 4.28 4.02
CA GLY A 44 -2.88 3.23 3.07
C GLY A 44 -4.27 2.60 3.25
N ASP A 45 -4.62 2.13 4.45
CA ASP A 45 -5.84 1.31 4.65
C ASP A 45 -7.06 2.15 5.04
N THR A 46 -6.89 3.14 5.92
CA THR A 46 -7.92 4.17 6.23
C THR A 46 -8.30 5.07 5.06
N LYS A 47 -7.57 5.02 3.94
CA LYS A 47 -7.92 5.74 2.70
C LYS A 47 -8.76 4.92 1.72
N LYS A 48 -9.00 3.63 1.97
CA LYS A 48 -9.81 2.81 1.05
C LYS A 48 -11.24 3.32 0.91
N TYR A 49 -11.75 3.95 1.97
CA TYR A 49 -13.08 4.56 1.97
C TYR A 49 -12.95 6.08 2.05
N LEU A 50 -13.62 6.75 1.12
CA LEU A 50 -13.73 8.20 1.10
C LEU A 50 -14.97 8.62 1.88
N ASP A 51 -14.79 9.49 2.86
CA ASP A 51 -15.90 10.24 3.44
C ASP A 51 -16.34 11.34 2.45
N ILE A 52 -17.43 11.06 1.73
CA ILE A 52 -17.98 11.94 0.70
C ILE A 52 -18.72 13.16 1.29
N ILE A 53 -19.06 13.15 2.59
CA ILE A 53 -19.81 14.23 3.24
C ILE A 53 -18.87 15.38 3.59
N SER A 54 -17.67 15.08 4.08
CA SER A 54 -16.70 16.10 4.50
C SER A 54 -15.86 16.72 3.38
N ASN A 55 -15.95 16.18 2.16
CA ASN A 55 -15.34 16.72 0.94
C ASN A 55 -13.85 17.11 1.09
N LYS A 56 -13.07 16.22 1.69
CA LYS A 56 -11.62 16.41 1.92
C LYS A 56 -10.81 16.13 0.65
N ASN A 57 -9.68 16.81 0.49
CA ASN A 57 -8.77 16.59 -0.63
C ASN A 57 -8.18 15.17 -0.61
N ILE A 58 -8.15 14.52 -1.77
CA ILE A 58 -7.57 13.18 -1.96
C ILE A 58 -6.22 13.27 -2.69
N LYS A 59 -5.30 12.34 -2.38
CA LYS A 59 -4.05 12.15 -3.14
C LYS A 59 -4.19 10.90 -3.98
N LEU A 60 -3.99 11.02 -5.29
CA LEU A 60 -3.99 9.90 -6.24
C LEU A 60 -2.64 9.84 -6.95
N SER A 61 -2.10 8.64 -7.12
CA SER A 61 -0.86 8.40 -7.84
C SER A 61 -0.97 7.10 -8.60
N GLU A 62 -0.68 7.13 -9.91
CA GLU A 62 -0.64 5.95 -10.76
C GLU A 62 0.78 5.74 -11.28
N ARG A 63 1.26 4.49 -11.25
CA ARG A 63 2.54 4.12 -11.84
C ARG A 63 2.28 3.45 -13.19
N VAL A 64 2.72 4.10 -14.26
CA VAL A 64 2.61 3.57 -15.62
C VAL A 64 3.96 2.98 -16.03
N LEU A 65 3.93 1.75 -16.56
CA LEU A 65 5.14 1.08 -17.05
C LEU A 65 5.58 1.70 -18.38
N ILE A 66 6.89 1.86 -18.55
CA ILE A 66 7.46 2.30 -19.82
C ILE A 66 7.97 1.08 -20.60
N PRO A 67 7.59 0.90 -21.89
CA PRO A 67 7.84 -0.33 -22.66
C PRO A 67 9.29 -0.44 -23.17
N ILE A 68 10.26 -0.38 -22.25
CA ILE A 68 11.71 -0.42 -22.55
C ILE A 68 12.14 -1.73 -23.22
N GLN A 69 11.37 -2.81 -23.03
CA GLN A 69 11.67 -4.10 -23.63
C GLN A 69 11.28 -4.14 -25.12
N GLN A 70 10.18 -3.49 -25.51
CA GLN A 70 9.78 -3.39 -26.91
C GLN A 70 10.55 -2.26 -27.64
N TYR A 71 10.89 -1.18 -26.92
CA TYR A 71 11.54 0.00 -27.50
C TYR A 71 12.80 0.43 -26.71
N PRO A 72 13.86 -0.40 -26.70
CA PRO A 72 15.05 -0.17 -25.87
C PRO A 72 15.87 1.08 -26.23
N LYS A 73 15.61 1.71 -27.39
CA LYS A 73 16.32 2.91 -27.87
C LYS A 73 15.60 4.22 -27.55
N VAL A 74 14.37 4.17 -27.04
CA VAL A 74 13.62 5.36 -26.62
C VAL A 74 14.10 5.74 -25.22
N ARG A 75 14.67 6.94 -25.07
CA ARG A 75 15.06 7.50 -23.76
C ARG A 75 13.85 8.23 -23.17
N ASP A 76 13.12 7.56 -22.31
CA ASP A 76 11.78 7.94 -21.83
C ASP A 76 11.68 9.31 -21.15
N THR A 77 12.77 9.80 -20.55
CA THR A 77 12.77 11.08 -19.83
C THR A 77 12.63 12.30 -20.73
N ALA A 78 12.96 12.19 -22.02
CA ALA A 78 12.91 13.31 -22.97
C ALA A 78 11.51 13.55 -23.57
N ALA A 79 10.61 12.55 -23.50
CA ALA A 79 9.26 12.65 -24.05
C ALA A 79 8.21 13.01 -22.97
N VAL A 80 8.45 12.63 -21.70
CA VAL A 80 7.54 12.93 -20.57
C VAL A 80 7.70 14.38 -20.07
N HIS A 81 8.86 14.98 -20.27
CA HIS A 81 9.06 16.42 -20.15
C HIS A 81 9.37 16.99 -21.54
N PRO A 82 8.46 17.73 -22.18
CA PRO A 82 8.85 18.50 -23.36
C PRO A 82 9.88 19.55 -22.91
N SER A 83 11.17 19.27 -23.14
CA SER A 83 12.22 20.27 -23.03
C SER A 83 11.91 21.38 -24.04
N PRO A 84 11.84 22.67 -23.66
CA PRO A 84 11.39 23.75 -24.56
C PRO A 84 12.33 24.10 -25.73
N LEU A 85 13.33 23.28 -26.04
CA LEU A 85 14.50 23.69 -26.83
C LEU A 85 14.47 23.34 -28.32
N HIS A 86 13.30 23.26 -28.95
CA HIS A 86 13.21 23.15 -30.42
C HIS A 86 12.31 24.21 -31.06
N LEU A 87 12.26 25.40 -30.45
CA LEU A 87 11.69 26.59 -31.08
C LEU A 87 12.77 27.67 -31.16
N PHE A 88 13.84 27.43 -31.93
CA PHE A 88 14.70 28.44 -32.58
C PHE A 88 15.81 27.72 -33.35
N GLU A 89 15.53 27.44 -34.63
CA GLU A 89 16.35 27.57 -35.85
C GLU A 89 15.89 26.58 -36.93
#